data_AF-A0A1Y2UJK3-F1
#
_entry.id   AF-A0A1Y2UJK3-F1
#
_cell.length_a   1.000
_cell.length_b   1.000
_cell.length_c   1.000
_cell.angle_alpha   90.00
_cell.angle_beta   90.00
_cell.angle_gamma   90.00
#
_symmetry.space_group_name_H-M   'P 1'
#
loop_
_entity.id
_entity.type
_entity.pdbx_description
1 polymer ?
#
loop_
_entity_poly.entity_id
_entity_poly.type
_entity_poly.pdbx_seq_one_letter_code
_entity_poly.pdbx_strand_id
1 'polypeptide(L)'
;MDRHVWQRLATVVLAALVIFSINTFSPVGNGDGLGITTIQAKKKTHQLPNLLDQQIAILVGLDINPNWVREQSAADSLIYGIVKPDDTVPAGINEDYSYLVTSNRDKEISLFFKADKKKVTIKYANHGEKLHTKTVPLSRLVEQSYRTKKQRQQVNKYASALRTE
;
A
#
# COMPACT_ATOMS: atom_id res chain seq x y z
N MET A 1 -30.63 -30.31 -43.06
CA MET A 1 -29.63 -29.89 -42.04
C MET A 1 -30.29 -28.81 -41.21
N ASP A 2 -31.12 -29.26 -40.28
CA ASP A 2 -31.90 -28.43 -39.37
C ASP A 2 -31.01 -27.82 -38.30
N ARG A 3 -31.09 -26.49 -38.14
CA ARG A 3 -30.45 -25.78 -37.03
C ARG A 3 -31.50 -25.48 -35.98
N HIS A 4 -31.31 -26.13 -34.83
CA HIS A 4 -32.09 -25.95 -33.62
C HIS A 4 -31.94 -24.55 -33.01
N VAL A 5 -33.09 -24.00 -32.62
CA VAL A 5 -33.35 -22.89 -31.70
C VAL A 5 -32.82 -23.21 -30.30
N TRP A 6 -32.23 -22.25 -29.57
CA TRP A 6 -32.33 -22.02 -28.09
C TRP A 6 -31.76 -20.61 -27.80
N GLN A 7 -32.58 -19.61 -27.53
CA GLN A 7 -33.09 -19.15 -26.22
C GLN A 7 -32.09 -18.43 -25.30
N ARG A 8 -32.57 -17.28 -24.83
CA ARG A 8 -31.95 -16.26 -23.98
C ARG A 8 -31.64 -16.79 -22.58
N LEU A 9 -30.51 -16.38 -22.01
CA LEU A 9 -30.35 -16.31 -20.56
C LEU A 9 -29.74 -14.96 -20.17
N ALA A 10 -30.48 -14.27 -19.30
CA ALA A 10 -30.15 -13.01 -18.68
C ALA A 10 -28.96 -13.18 -17.73
N THR A 11 -28.00 -12.26 -17.77
CA THR A 11 -26.94 -12.20 -16.76
C THR A 11 -27.33 -11.17 -15.70
N VAL A 12 -27.44 -11.66 -14.48
CA VAL A 12 -27.88 -11.00 -13.25
C VAL A 12 -26.84 -9.99 -12.77
N VAL A 13 -27.29 -8.79 -12.40
CA VAL A 13 -26.50 -7.75 -11.73
C VAL A 13 -26.30 -8.15 -10.27
N LEU A 14 -25.05 -8.35 -9.84
CA LEU A 14 -24.71 -8.56 -8.43
C LEU A 14 -24.48 -7.20 -7.75
N ALA A 15 -25.50 -6.70 -7.05
CA ALA A 15 -25.35 -5.57 -6.13
C ALA A 15 -24.81 -6.09 -4.78
N ALA A 16 -23.58 -5.71 -4.43
CA ALA A 16 -23.02 -6.00 -3.11
C ALA A 16 -23.53 -4.96 -2.08
N LEU A 17 -24.51 -5.38 -1.27
CA LEU A 17 -24.97 -4.69 -0.07
C LEU A 17 -23.89 -4.82 1.03
N VAL A 18 -23.26 -3.72 1.41
CA VAL A 18 -22.42 -3.67 2.61
C VAL A 18 -23.34 -3.52 3.81
N ILE A 19 -23.46 -4.61 4.58
CA ILE A 19 -24.17 -4.64 5.86
C ILE A 19 -23.30 -3.92 6.89
N PHE A 20 -23.78 -2.78 7.39
CA PHE A 20 -23.27 -2.21 8.64
C PHE A 20 -23.70 -3.12 9.78
N SER A 21 -22.73 -3.79 10.42
CA SER A 21 -22.94 -4.45 11.70
C SER A 21 -23.29 -3.40 12.76
N ILE A 22 -24.57 -3.30 13.09
CA ILE A 22 -25.05 -2.70 14.34
C ILE A 22 -24.68 -3.66 15.48
N ASN A 23 -23.70 -3.29 16.30
CA ASN A 23 -23.52 -3.93 17.61
C ASN A 23 -24.70 -3.53 18.49
N THR A 24 -25.46 -4.55 18.89
CA THR A 24 -26.58 -4.50 19.81
C THR A 24 -26.14 -4.11 21.21
N PHE A 25 -26.87 -3.19 21.85
CA PHE A 25 -27.18 -3.26 23.29
C PHE A 25 -28.32 -2.28 23.61
N SER A 26 -29.46 -2.82 24.05
CA SER A 26 -30.46 -2.12 24.86
C SER A 26 -30.57 -2.88 26.18
N PRO A 27 -30.74 -2.22 27.33
CA PRO A 27 -32.11 -2.13 27.85
C PRO A 27 -32.47 -0.82 28.57
N VAL A 28 -33.76 -0.47 28.42
CA VAL A 28 -34.71 0.24 29.31
C VAL A 28 -34.15 0.94 30.56
N GLY A 29 -34.40 2.24 30.62
CA GLY A 29 -34.51 3.03 31.85
C GLY A 29 -35.47 4.21 31.62
N ASN A 30 -36.65 4.17 32.24
CA ASN A 30 -37.57 5.31 32.30
C ASN A 30 -37.00 6.39 33.21
N GLY A 31 -37.06 7.65 32.77
CA GLY A 31 -36.73 8.81 33.60
C GLY A 31 -36.33 10.02 32.77
N ASP A 32 -37.15 11.06 32.82
CA ASP A 32 -36.96 12.36 32.15
C ASP A 32 -35.58 12.98 32.40
N GLY A 33 -35.02 13.59 31.35
CA GLY A 33 -33.83 14.43 31.47
C GLY A 33 -33.02 14.49 30.16
N LEU A 34 -33.30 15.51 29.34
CA LEU A 34 -32.51 15.87 28.17
C LEU A 34 -31.10 16.35 28.59
N GLY A 35 -30.20 15.40 28.83
CA GLY A 35 -28.77 15.61 28.97
C GLY A 35 -28.04 15.05 27.77
N ILE A 36 -27.98 15.78 26.66
CA ILE A 36 -27.09 15.46 25.53
C ILE A 36 -25.64 15.61 25.99
N THR A 37 -25.09 14.53 26.57
CA THR A 37 -23.67 14.43 26.83
C THR A 37 -22.97 14.33 25.48
N THR A 38 -22.43 15.45 25.00
CA THR A 38 -21.51 15.46 23.87
C THR A 38 -20.31 14.62 24.26
N ILE A 39 -20.30 13.36 23.81
CA ILE A 39 -19.10 12.52 23.85
C ILE A 39 -18.12 13.18 22.88
N GLN A 40 -17.28 14.07 23.39
CA GLN A 40 -16.08 14.50 22.70
C GLN A 40 -15.27 13.24 22.42
N ALA A 41 -15.42 12.70 21.21
CA ALA A 41 -14.48 11.76 20.66
C ALA A 41 -13.11 12.45 20.69
N LYS A 42 -12.30 12.11 21.70
CA LYS A 42 -10.89 12.51 21.77
C LYS A 42 -10.30 12.13 20.41
N LYS A 43 -10.04 13.14 19.58
CA LYS A 43 -9.35 12.98 18.31
C LYS A 43 -7.97 12.43 18.69
N LYS A 44 -7.80 11.11 18.69
CA LYS A 44 -6.48 10.50 18.79
C LYS A 44 -5.73 11.07 17.60
N THR A 45 -4.84 12.01 17.87
CA THR A 45 -3.84 12.43 16.90
C THR A 45 -3.09 11.15 16.55
N HIS A 46 -3.45 10.52 15.43
CA HIS A 46 -2.77 9.33 14.94
C HIS A 46 -1.37 9.80 14.57
N GLN A 47 -0.45 9.73 15.54
CA GLN A 47 0.96 9.87 15.25
C GLN A 47 1.32 8.71 14.32
N LEU A 48 2.03 9.05 13.23
CA LEU A 48 2.53 8.03 12.32
C LEU A 48 3.47 7.09 13.09
N PRO A 49 3.43 5.78 12.83
CA PRO A 49 4.45 4.90 13.34
C PRO A 49 5.82 5.36 12.84
N ASN A 50 6.83 5.21 13.68
CA ASN A 50 8.21 5.33 13.23
C ASN A 50 8.53 4.12 12.34
N LEU A 51 8.79 4.35 11.06
CA LEU A 51 9.04 3.32 10.07
C LEU A 51 10.52 3.27 9.71
N LEU A 52 11.04 2.07 9.52
CA LEU A 52 12.35 1.84 8.92
C LEU A 52 12.29 2.09 7.41
N ASP A 53 13.40 2.48 6.80
CA ASP A 53 13.45 2.75 5.36
C ASP A 53 13.08 1.51 4.52
N GLN A 54 13.46 0.31 4.97
CA GLN A 54 13.02 -0.95 4.37
C GLN A 54 11.50 -1.14 4.43
N GLN A 55 10.85 -0.74 5.53
CA GLN A 55 9.39 -0.80 5.63
C GLN A 55 8.76 0.22 4.68
N ILE A 56 9.33 1.41 4.56
CA ILE A 56 8.88 2.43 3.60
C ILE A 56 9.04 1.91 2.17
N ALA A 57 10.14 1.23 1.84
CA ALA A 57 10.37 0.62 0.54
C ALA A 57 9.24 -0.35 0.17
N ILE A 58 8.86 -1.25 1.09
CA ILE A 58 7.75 -2.17 0.87
C ILE A 58 6.42 -1.42 0.71
N LEU A 59 6.15 -0.40 1.53
CA LEU A 59 4.92 0.39 1.41
C LEU A 59 4.83 1.14 0.08
N VAL A 60 5.95 1.67 -0.42
CA VAL A 60 6.07 2.27 -1.75
C VAL A 60 5.80 1.24 -2.83
N GLY A 61 6.43 0.06 -2.75
CA GLY A 61 6.20 -1.03 -3.70
C GLY A 61 4.72 -1.46 -3.74
N LEU A 62 4.08 -1.58 -2.57
CA LEU A 62 2.65 -1.95 -2.48
C LEU A 62 1.72 -0.88 -3.05
N ASP A 63 2.08 0.40 -2.99
CA ASP A 63 1.31 1.50 -3.60
C ASP A 63 1.50 1.60 -5.12
N ILE A 64 2.64 1.13 -5.65
CA ILE A 64 2.87 1.07 -7.10
C ILE A 64 2.30 -0.21 -7.72
N ASN A 65 2.70 -1.37 -7.21
CA ASN A 65 2.22 -2.66 -7.68
C ASN A 65 2.27 -3.73 -6.57
N PRO A 66 1.15 -3.99 -5.89
CA PRO A 66 1.11 -4.94 -4.78
C PRO A 66 1.28 -6.40 -5.22
N ASN A 67 0.97 -6.75 -6.47
CA ASN A 67 1.17 -8.11 -6.98
C ASN A 67 2.65 -8.37 -7.22
N TRP A 68 3.35 -7.41 -7.84
CA TRP A 68 4.79 -7.48 -8.03
C TRP A 68 5.53 -7.64 -6.69
N VAL A 69 5.23 -6.83 -5.66
CA VAL A 69 5.85 -7.00 -4.34
C VAL A 69 5.63 -8.40 -3.78
N ARG A 70 4.41 -8.94 -3.92
CA ARG A 70 4.06 -10.27 -3.40
C ARG A 70 4.84 -11.37 -4.11
N GLU A 71 4.90 -11.31 -5.44
CA GLU A 71 5.59 -12.28 -6.29
C GLU A 71 7.10 -12.25 -6.03
N GLN A 72 7.70 -11.06 -6.04
CA GLN A 72 9.15 -10.89 -5.84
C GLN A 72 9.57 -11.15 -4.38
N SER A 73 8.72 -10.85 -3.39
CA SER A 73 8.98 -11.25 -2.00
C SER A 73 8.89 -12.77 -1.81
N ALA A 74 8.04 -13.47 -2.57
CA ALA A 74 7.96 -14.93 -2.50
C ALA A 74 9.16 -15.60 -3.19
N ALA A 75 9.79 -14.91 -4.14
CA ALA A 75 10.98 -15.34 -4.85
C ALA A 75 12.29 -14.87 -4.19
N ASP A 76 12.24 -14.20 -3.04
CA ASP A 76 13.39 -13.59 -2.34
C ASP A 76 14.27 -12.72 -3.27
N SER A 77 13.64 -12.04 -4.24
CA SER A 77 14.32 -11.33 -5.32
C SER A 77 14.35 -9.80 -5.12
N LEU A 78 13.62 -9.28 -4.14
CA LEU A 78 13.59 -7.85 -3.83
C LEU A 78 14.88 -7.40 -3.16
N ILE A 79 15.46 -6.34 -3.72
CA ILE A 79 16.70 -5.71 -3.27
C ILE A 79 16.38 -4.27 -2.88
N TYR A 80 16.77 -3.92 -1.67
CA TYR A 80 16.77 -2.55 -1.16
C TYR A 80 18.19 -2.00 -1.12
N GLY A 81 18.35 -0.75 -1.53
CA GLY A 81 19.60 -0.03 -1.40
C GLY A 81 19.42 1.47 -1.42
N ILE A 82 20.52 2.17 -1.24
CA ILE A 82 20.61 3.63 -1.31
C ILE A 82 21.49 3.97 -2.50
N VAL A 83 21.06 4.93 -3.32
CA VAL A 83 21.81 5.39 -4.49
C VAL A 83 23.17 5.93 -4.04
N LYS A 84 24.24 5.40 -4.61
CA LYS A 84 25.62 5.87 -4.38
C LYS A 84 26.03 6.83 -5.50
N PRO A 85 26.98 7.75 -5.26
CA PRO A 85 27.44 8.71 -6.29
C PRO A 85 27.94 8.05 -7.57
N ASP A 86 28.51 6.85 -7.48
CA ASP A 86 29.06 6.09 -8.61
C ASP A 86 28.01 5.20 -9.32
N ASP A 87 26.77 5.17 -8.83
CA ASP A 87 25.72 4.36 -9.44
C ASP A 87 25.23 4.98 -10.76
N THR A 88 25.08 4.14 -11.78
CA THR A 88 24.39 4.55 -13.01
C THR A 88 22.88 4.58 -12.75
N VAL A 89 22.35 5.78 -12.53
CA VAL A 89 20.91 6.00 -12.28
C VAL A 89 20.26 6.87 -13.37
N PRO A 90 18.95 6.73 -13.61
CA PRO A 90 18.25 7.59 -14.56
C PRO A 90 18.23 9.06 -14.13
N ALA A 91 18.05 9.96 -15.10
CA ALA A 91 18.03 11.40 -14.87
C ALA A 91 17.05 11.83 -13.76
N GLY A 92 17.52 12.69 -12.86
CA GLY A 92 16.75 13.23 -11.75
C GLY A 92 16.68 12.33 -10.52
N ILE A 93 17.43 11.23 -10.47
CA ILE A 93 17.76 10.49 -9.26
C ILE A 93 19.12 10.97 -8.75
N ASN A 94 19.27 11.16 -7.43
CA ASN A 94 20.52 11.56 -6.77
C ASN A 94 20.79 10.66 -5.54
N GLU A 95 21.92 10.83 -4.87
CA GLU A 95 22.32 9.97 -3.73
C GLU A 95 21.36 9.96 -2.53
N ASP A 96 20.42 10.89 -2.44
CA ASP A 96 19.40 10.93 -1.39
C ASP A 96 18.22 9.96 -1.63
N TYR A 97 18.21 9.25 -2.77
CA TYR A 97 17.17 8.28 -3.08
C TYR A 97 17.54 6.90 -2.57
N SER A 98 16.57 6.23 -1.96
CA SER A 98 16.57 4.78 -1.82
C SER A 98 15.95 4.14 -3.05
N TYR A 99 16.24 2.86 -3.30
CA TYR A 99 15.61 2.08 -4.35
C TYR A 99 15.07 0.74 -3.86
N LEU A 100 14.07 0.24 -4.57
CA LEU A 100 13.55 -1.12 -4.44
C LEU A 100 13.46 -1.72 -5.84
N VAL A 101 14.25 -2.76 -6.09
CA VAL A 101 14.42 -3.35 -7.43
C VAL A 101 14.54 -4.86 -7.32
N THR A 102 14.59 -5.54 -8.46
CA THR A 102 15.10 -6.92 -8.56
C THR A 102 16.46 -6.91 -9.28
N SER A 103 17.13 -8.06 -9.36
CA SER A 103 18.36 -8.20 -10.15
C SER A 103 18.16 -7.94 -11.65
N ASN A 104 16.93 -8.07 -12.17
CA ASN A 104 16.60 -7.83 -13.58
C ASN A 104 15.91 -6.46 -13.77
N ARG A 105 16.63 -5.37 -13.47
CA ARG A 105 16.10 -3.99 -13.45
C ARG A 105 15.40 -3.56 -14.75
N ASP A 106 15.87 -4.04 -15.91
CA ASP A 106 15.34 -3.67 -17.23
C ASP A 106 14.06 -4.43 -17.63
N LYS A 107 13.76 -5.55 -16.95
CA LYS A 107 12.60 -6.41 -17.27
C LYS A 107 11.52 -6.36 -16.21
N GLU A 108 11.79 -5.69 -15.11
CA GLU A 108 10.92 -5.63 -13.92
C GLU A 108 10.66 -4.16 -13.55
N ILE A 109 9.92 -3.96 -12.46
CA ILE A 109 9.70 -2.63 -11.91
C ILE A 109 10.97 -2.15 -11.22
N SER A 110 11.43 -0.95 -11.58
CA SER A 110 12.47 -0.23 -10.86
C SER A 110 11.86 0.93 -10.08
N LEU A 111 11.99 0.92 -8.75
CA LEU A 111 11.46 1.95 -7.86
C LEU A 111 12.60 2.74 -7.23
N PHE A 112 12.51 4.06 -7.28
CA PHE A 112 13.32 4.98 -6.50
C PHE A 112 12.42 5.83 -5.63
N PHE A 113 12.78 6.05 -4.38
CA PHE A 113 11.99 6.88 -3.49
C PHE A 113 12.84 7.69 -2.53
N LYS A 114 12.30 8.86 -2.17
CA LYS A 114 12.83 9.68 -1.09
C LYS A 114 11.70 9.98 -0.11
N ALA A 115 11.89 9.59 1.14
CA ALA A 115 10.93 9.79 2.20
C ALA A 115 11.34 10.98 3.07
N ASP A 116 10.37 11.84 3.38
CA ASP A 116 10.46 12.79 4.48
C ASP A 116 9.43 12.44 5.56
N LYS A 117 9.37 13.23 6.64
CA LYS A 117 8.46 12.96 7.78
C LYS A 117 6.97 12.96 7.42
N LYS A 118 6.57 13.53 6.28
CA LYS A 118 5.17 13.74 5.89
C LYS A 118 4.78 13.05 4.59
N LYS A 119 5.69 12.93 3.64
CA LYS A 119 5.43 12.44 2.29
C LYS A 119 6.60 11.64 1.73
N VAL A 120 6.31 10.85 0.71
CA VAL A 120 7.29 10.08 -0.06
C VAL A 120 7.16 10.50 -1.51
N THR A 121 8.26 10.92 -2.11
CA THR A 121 8.36 11.12 -3.56
C THR A 121 8.88 9.84 -4.18
N ILE A 122 8.09 9.26 -5.09
CA ILE A 122 8.33 7.98 -5.72
C ILE A 122 8.57 8.23 -7.20
N LYS A 123 9.66 7.68 -7.74
CA LYS A 123 9.91 7.58 -9.18
C LYS A 123 9.98 6.12 -9.57
N TYR A 124 9.30 5.73 -10.63
CA TYR A 124 9.22 4.34 -11.01
C TYR A 124 9.14 4.15 -12.52
N ALA A 125 9.70 3.04 -12.99
CA ALA A 125 9.61 2.59 -14.37
C ALA A 125 9.19 1.12 -14.36
N ASN A 126 8.33 0.75 -15.30
CA ASN A 126 8.03 -0.65 -15.58
C ASN A 126 8.90 -1.05 -16.78
N HIS A 127 9.69 -2.11 -16.66
CA HIS A 127 10.42 -2.71 -17.79
C HIS A 127 11.34 -1.73 -18.53
N GLY A 128 12.10 -0.91 -17.80
CA GLY A 128 13.03 0.05 -18.39
C GLY A 128 12.38 1.23 -19.13
N GLU A 129 11.06 1.40 -19.04
CA GLU A 129 10.34 2.55 -19.60
C GLU A 129 10.72 3.88 -18.91
N LYS A 130 10.17 4.98 -19.42
CA LYS A 130 10.38 6.32 -18.84
C LYS A 130 9.92 6.36 -17.38
N LEU A 131 10.72 7.00 -16.52
CA LEU A 131 10.36 7.22 -15.12
C LEU A 131 9.08 8.07 -14.99
N HIS A 132 8.08 7.48 -14.35
CA HIS A 132 6.92 8.18 -13.79
C HIS A 132 7.28 8.73 -12.42
N THR A 133 6.69 9.88 -12.03
CA THR A 133 6.89 10.47 -10.71
C THR A 133 5.56 10.74 -10.05
N LYS A 134 5.43 10.36 -8.77
CA LYS A 134 4.30 10.74 -7.92
C LYS A 134 4.78 11.05 -6.51
N THR A 135 4.00 11.83 -5.78
CA THR A 135 4.26 12.13 -4.37
C THR A 135 3.03 11.75 -3.56
N VAL A 136 3.24 10.99 -2.48
CA VAL A 136 2.18 10.42 -1.66
C VAL A 136 2.42 10.78 -0.20
N PRO A 137 1.41 11.21 0.57
CA PRO A 137 1.55 11.35 2.02
C PRO A 137 1.95 10.02 2.66
N LEU A 138 2.92 10.03 3.57
CA LEU A 138 3.35 8.81 4.26
C LEU A 138 2.18 8.21 5.08
N SER A 139 1.28 9.07 5.57
CA SER A 139 0.04 8.64 6.24
C SER A 139 -0.86 7.80 5.36
N ARG A 140 -0.94 8.10 4.07
CA ARG A 140 -1.76 7.35 3.11
C ARG A 140 -1.19 5.95 2.90
N LEU A 141 0.13 5.84 2.76
CA LEU A 141 0.83 4.54 2.65
C LEU A 141 0.60 3.68 3.90
N VAL A 142 0.70 4.30 5.09
CA VAL A 142 0.42 3.63 6.37
C VAL A 142 -1.03 3.19 6.47
N GLU A 143 -1.98 4.04 6.09
CA GLU A 143 -3.41 3.73 6.17
C GLU A 143 -3.80 2.58 5.24
N GLN A 144 -3.24 2.54 4.03
CA GLN A 144 -3.54 1.52 3.03
C GLN A 144 -2.92 0.16 3.39
N SER A 145 -1.68 0.15 3.86
CA SER A 145 -0.86 -1.08 3.88
C SER A 145 -0.18 -1.39 5.22
N TYR A 146 -0.38 -0.58 6.27
CA TYR A 146 0.28 -0.77 7.58
C TYR A 146 -0.64 -0.54 8.81
N ARG A 147 -1.95 -0.38 8.59
CA ARG A 147 -2.91 0.01 9.64
C ARG A 147 -3.21 -1.11 10.64
N THR A 148 -3.40 -2.34 10.17
CA THR A 148 -3.79 -3.49 11.00
C THR A 148 -2.58 -4.30 11.46
N LYS A 149 -2.73 -5.10 12.52
CA LYS A 149 -1.65 -5.98 13.01
C LYS A 149 -1.17 -6.95 11.91
N LYS A 150 -2.10 -7.52 11.14
CA LYS A 150 -1.78 -8.44 10.02
C LYS A 150 -0.99 -7.73 8.92
N GLN A 151 -1.40 -6.52 8.54
CA GLN A 151 -0.67 -5.71 7.57
C GLN A 151 0.75 -5.39 8.04
N ARG A 152 0.91 -4.98 9.30
CA ARG A 152 2.25 -4.73 9.87
C ARG A 152 3.13 -5.98 9.86
N GLN A 153 2.58 -7.13 10.27
CA GLN A 153 3.31 -8.40 10.23
C GLN A 153 3.75 -8.75 8.80
N GLN A 154 2.87 -8.54 7.82
CA GLN A 154 3.19 -8.81 6.41
C GLN A 154 4.29 -7.89 5.89
N VAL A 155 4.17 -6.58 6.11
CA VAL A 155 5.18 -5.61 5.70
C VAL A 155 6.51 -5.87 6.40
N ASN A 156 6.49 -6.21 7.69
CA ASN A 156 7.70 -6.55 8.43
C ASN A 156 8.36 -7.82 7.88
N LYS A 157 7.57 -8.84 7.52
CA LYS A 157 8.07 -10.06 6.88
C LYS A 157 8.77 -9.74 5.55
N TYR A 158 8.13 -8.95 4.70
CA TYR A 158 8.73 -8.54 3.43
C TYR A 158 9.99 -7.70 3.64
N ALA A 159 9.94 -6.71 4.52
CA ALA A 159 11.09 -5.84 4.82
C ALA A 159 12.29 -6.62 5.38
N SER A 160 12.05 -7.63 6.22
CA SER A 160 13.12 -8.48 6.76
C SER A 160 13.74 -9.45 5.75
N ALA A 161 13.03 -9.73 4.65
CA ALA A 161 13.49 -10.62 3.58
C ALA A 161 14.21 -9.86 2.45
N LEU A 162 14.24 -8.53 2.50
CA LEU A 162 14.93 -7.72 1.51
C LEU A 162 16.43 -8.02 1.53
N ARG A 163 17.00 -8.29 0.36
CA ARG A 163 18.44 -8.25 0.15
C ARG A 163 18.90 -6.79 0.23
N THR A 164 20.07 -6.55 0.81
CA THR A 164 20.63 -5.20 0.98
C THR A 164 21.95 -5.08 0.24
N GLU A 165 22.14 -3.94 -0.44
CA GLU A 165 23.39 -3.54 -1.15
C GLU A 165 24.14 -2.39 -0.47
#